data_AF-R5B7E1-F1
#
_entry.id   AF-R5B7E1-F1
#
_cell.length_a   1.000
_cell.length_b   1.000
_cell.length_c   1.000
_cell.angle_alpha   90.00
_cell.angle_beta   90.00
_cell.angle_gamma   90.00
#
_symmetry.space_group_name_H-M   'P 1'
#
loop_
_entity.id
_entity.type
_entity.pdbx_description
1 polymer ?
#
loop_
_entity_poly.entity_id
_entity_poly.type
_entity_poly.pdbx_seq_one_letter_code
_entity_poly.pdbx_strand_id
1 'polypeptide(L)'
;MRQADRYQDVATFLADLKTAMEDPDNAELAPDTREIAPAQERGVIADDQTVLADTTTIYTPNAAKEHKAPKPTAQPSAPAAKTKLKTAKPEPAESAEKPAAKKKPEGKPVSKKPANKKGIIIIAAVAAAVIIAAVAIAAFGNANTNVSTGMMSASLEETASLRTFTLNGTTLELPAPVQALLDKGWVFEDAQYDTATIEAGGSKSSVMLMNEYGKIELRLSNTTLNEQPASACTITAVSAVEHILNDNYLGANGNEFKTANGITLGTSSAADVKTAYPAAKKDGSYLKLETPYADVRFYNQDNNPVSGIYIRLDMTKDCWEDTSNVSSAAPAEYDDAEFISAYTMPDFAVESDEITAKLSMTVQDMVDAGWTIERQPDYIPANSYAEIYLRLDVRTTAVVEAVNYTPNAILPQYGIVRASFNNTGMSGSIRADGLKLLYNGNVLAQMDEAYSDVIAALNAAELEYTEDDNTITVTPYGDERQITFLFSKSDNALYSVYVARYVGSISRFYYEQENANQ
;
A
#
# COMPACT_ATOMS: atom_id res chain seq x y z
N MET A 1 23.91 18.38 -20.45
CA MET A 1 23.84 18.02 -19.02
C MET A 1 23.74 19.30 -18.22
N ARG A 2 22.61 19.54 -17.54
CA ARG A 2 22.47 20.58 -16.52
C ARG A 2 21.96 19.94 -15.22
N GLN A 3 22.09 20.67 -14.11
CA GLN A 3 22.11 20.12 -12.76
C GLN A 3 20.74 19.61 -12.28
N ALA A 4 20.68 18.36 -11.84
CA ALA A 4 19.50 17.80 -11.17
C ALA A 4 19.31 18.31 -9.72
N ASP A 5 20.30 19.04 -9.19
CA ASP A 5 20.40 19.37 -7.76
C ASP A 5 20.03 20.83 -7.42
N ARG A 6 19.50 21.63 -8.37
CA ARG A 6 19.30 23.09 -8.14
C ARG A 6 18.25 23.40 -7.06
N TYR A 7 17.20 22.60 -6.95
CA TYR A 7 16.10 22.81 -6.01
C TYR A 7 15.88 21.56 -5.17
N GLN A 8 16.22 21.62 -3.88
CA GLN A 8 15.94 20.55 -2.92
C GLN A 8 14.68 20.80 -2.08
N ASP A 9 14.05 21.98 -2.22
CA ASP A 9 12.76 22.29 -1.62
C ASP A 9 11.94 23.30 -2.45
N VAL A 10 10.64 23.33 -2.19
CA VAL A 10 9.66 24.19 -2.88
C VAL A 10 9.88 25.68 -2.55
N ALA A 11 10.40 26.02 -1.37
CA ALA A 11 10.62 27.41 -0.99
C ALA A 11 11.72 28.06 -1.84
N THR A 12 12.78 27.31 -2.16
CA THR A 12 13.88 27.73 -3.03
C THR A 12 13.41 27.89 -4.47
N PHE A 13 12.60 26.95 -4.98
CA PHE A 13 11.98 27.08 -6.30
C PHE A 13 11.07 28.32 -6.40
N LEU A 14 10.23 28.59 -5.40
CA LEU A 14 9.35 29.76 -5.38
C LEU A 14 10.12 31.09 -5.27
N ALA A 15 11.28 31.11 -4.62
CA ALA A 15 12.15 32.28 -4.55
C ALA A 15 12.82 32.58 -5.91
N ASP A 16 13.35 31.55 -6.59
CA ASP A 16 13.93 31.68 -7.92
C ASP A 16 12.87 32.03 -8.98
N LEU A 17 11.67 31.44 -8.91
CA LEU A 17 10.52 31.79 -9.75
C LEU A 17 10.10 33.26 -9.57
N LYS A 18 9.99 33.72 -8.32
CA LYS A 18 9.67 35.14 -8.05
C LYS A 18 10.76 36.06 -8.61
N THR A 19 12.02 35.68 -8.47
CA THR A 19 13.16 36.45 -8.99
C THR A 19 13.13 36.49 -10.53
N ALA A 20 12.80 35.39 -11.20
CA ALA A 20 12.61 35.35 -12.65
C ALA A 20 11.42 36.18 -13.15
N MET A 21 10.37 36.34 -12.33
CA MET A 21 9.25 37.24 -12.64
C MET A 21 9.59 38.72 -12.46
N GLU A 22 10.52 39.05 -11.56
CA GLU A 22 10.97 40.42 -11.29
C GLU A 22 12.13 40.87 -12.21
N ASP A 23 13.01 39.93 -12.61
CA ASP A 23 14.08 40.13 -13.59
C ASP A 23 14.21 38.90 -14.54
N PRO A 24 13.49 38.89 -15.68
CA PRO A 24 13.50 37.78 -16.63
C PRO A 24 14.85 37.50 -17.31
N ASP A 25 15.76 38.49 -17.33
CA ASP A 25 17.06 38.41 -17.99
C ASP A 25 18.20 38.03 -17.01
N ASN A 26 17.86 37.64 -15.77
CA ASN A 26 18.84 37.32 -14.73
C ASN A 26 19.76 36.15 -15.14
N ALA A 27 21.04 36.46 -15.33
CA ALA A 27 22.07 35.53 -15.79
C ALA A 27 22.37 34.35 -14.84
N GLU A 28 21.98 34.42 -13.56
CA GLU A 28 22.11 33.31 -12.61
C GLU A 28 20.93 32.32 -12.70
N LEU A 29 19.80 32.74 -13.30
CA LEU A 29 18.64 31.91 -13.61
C LEU A 29 18.64 31.43 -15.07
N ALA A 30 19.41 32.08 -15.94
CA ALA A 30 19.48 31.76 -17.36
C ALA A 30 19.99 30.33 -17.65
N PRO A 31 19.38 29.60 -18.59
CA PRO A 31 19.84 28.28 -19.01
C PRO A 31 21.21 28.33 -19.72
N ASP A 32 22.31 27.91 -19.07
CA ASP A 32 23.71 27.93 -19.57
C ASP A 32 23.88 27.55 -21.05
N THR A 33 23.92 28.55 -21.94
CA THR A 33 23.91 28.44 -23.41
C THR A 33 25.30 28.18 -23.99
N ARG A 34 25.94 27.08 -23.57
CA ARG A 34 27.18 26.60 -24.20
C ARG A 34 26.87 25.72 -25.40
N GLU A 35 26.88 26.37 -26.56
CA GLU A 35 26.93 25.84 -27.93
C GLU A 35 25.98 24.68 -28.29
N ILE A 36 24.87 25.04 -28.93
CA ILE A 36 24.23 24.21 -29.95
C ILE A 36 24.67 24.76 -31.31
N ALA A 37 25.14 23.89 -32.21
CA ALA A 37 25.60 24.28 -33.55
C ALA A 37 24.45 24.89 -34.39
N PRO A 38 24.73 25.88 -35.26
CA PRO A 38 23.69 26.67 -35.92
C PRO A 38 22.84 25.86 -36.90
N ALA A 39 21.53 26.05 -36.84
CA ALA A 39 20.56 25.46 -37.76
C ALA A 39 20.65 26.09 -39.16
N GLN A 40 20.36 25.31 -40.20
CA GLN A 40 20.25 25.83 -41.56
C GLN A 40 18.98 26.67 -41.73
N GLU A 41 19.13 27.87 -42.30
CA GLU A 41 18.01 28.73 -42.67
C GLU A 41 17.06 28.06 -43.67
N ARG A 42 15.74 28.15 -43.43
CA ARG A 42 14.75 28.24 -44.50
C ARG A 42 13.56 29.14 -44.14
N GLY A 43 13.47 30.24 -44.88
CA GLY A 43 12.21 30.68 -45.48
C GLY A 43 11.22 31.44 -44.60
N VAL A 44 11.48 32.73 -44.42
CA VAL A 44 10.43 33.70 -44.08
C VAL A 44 9.45 33.81 -45.25
N ILE A 45 8.14 33.69 -44.98
CA ILE A 45 7.10 34.42 -45.69
C ILE A 45 6.19 35.04 -44.62
N ALA A 46 6.00 36.36 -44.70
CA ALA A 46 5.06 37.12 -43.87
C ALA A 46 3.87 37.55 -44.73
N ASP A 47 2.73 37.78 -44.07
CA ASP A 47 1.51 38.54 -44.47
C ASP A 47 0.33 37.99 -43.64
N ASP A 48 -0.66 38.75 -43.14
CA ASP A 48 -0.84 40.21 -43.05
C ASP A 48 -1.78 40.52 -41.84
N GLN A 49 -2.02 41.80 -41.59
CA GLN A 49 -2.76 42.44 -40.49
C GLN A 49 -4.12 41.85 -40.08
N THR A 50 -4.47 41.98 -38.79
CA THR A 50 -5.45 43.02 -38.34
C THR A 50 -5.49 43.20 -36.82
N VAL A 51 -5.70 44.46 -36.39
CA VAL A 51 -5.79 44.90 -35.00
C VAL A 51 -7.25 45.15 -34.62
N LEU A 52 -7.66 44.75 -33.41
CA LEU A 52 -8.67 45.46 -32.64
C LEU A 52 -8.29 45.50 -31.15
N ALA A 53 -8.06 46.72 -30.64
CA ALA A 53 -8.24 47.06 -29.23
C ALA A 53 -9.77 47.10 -28.93
N ASP A 54 -10.27 47.23 -27.70
CA ASP A 54 -9.73 47.83 -26.48
C ASP A 54 -10.57 47.35 -25.29
N THR A 55 -10.01 47.34 -24.07
CA THR A 55 -10.61 47.90 -22.83
C THR A 55 -9.86 47.47 -21.57
N THR A 56 -8.94 48.31 -21.13
CA THR A 56 -8.40 48.27 -19.76
C THR A 56 -9.51 48.60 -18.75
N THR A 57 -9.60 47.87 -17.63
CA THR A 57 -10.19 48.40 -16.39
C THR A 57 -9.25 48.08 -15.24
N ILE A 58 -8.68 49.13 -14.65
CA ILE A 58 -7.82 49.07 -13.47
C ILE A 58 -8.71 49.10 -12.22
N TYR A 59 -8.46 48.22 -11.25
CA TYR A 59 -8.92 48.45 -9.87
C TYR A 59 -7.87 48.00 -8.85
N THR A 60 -7.46 48.93 -8.01
CA THR A 60 -6.41 48.78 -6.98
C THR A 60 -7.01 48.13 -5.71
N PRO A 61 -6.29 47.22 -5.02
CA PRO A 61 -6.83 46.56 -3.83
C PRO A 61 -6.80 47.45 -2.57
N ASN A 62 -7.83 47.32 -1.73
CA ASN A 62 -7.88 47.93 -0.39
C ASN A 62 -7.18 47.06 0.66
N ALA A 63 -6.59 47.70 1.67
CA ALA A 63 -5.75 47.06 2.68
C ALA A 63 -6.46 46.76 4.03
N ALA A 64 -5.77 45.94 4.84
CA ALA A 64 -6.01 45.61 6.26
C ALA A 64 -7.20 44.68 6.58
N LYS A 65 -7.01 43.62 7.39
CA LYS A 65 -6.36 43.64 8.71
C LYS A 65 -5.56 42.37 9.07
N GLU A 66 -4.54 42.58 9.89
CA GLU A 66 -3.74 41.54 10.55
C GLU A 66 -4.55 40.74 11.59
N HIS A 67 -4.19 39.46 11.79
CA HIS A 67 -4.34 38.81 13.09
C HIS A 67 -3.04 38.11 13.49
N LYS A 68 -2.63 38.31 14.75
CA LYS A 68 -1.30 37.93 15.28
C LYS A 68 -1.25 36.46 15.70
N ALA A 69 -0.12 35.81 15.43
CA ALA A 69 0.23 34.53 16.04
C ALA A 69 0.65 34.71 17.53
N PRO A 70 0.32 33.77 18.43
CA PRO A 70 0.89 33.70 19.78
C PRO A 70 2.33 33.17 19.76
N LYS A 71 3.14 33.67 20.70
CA LYS A 71 4.54 33.26 20.93
C LYS A 71 4.60 32.28 22.12
N PRO A 72 5.48 31.26 22.13
CA PRO A 72 5.45 30.22 23.18
C PRO A 72 5.93 30.72 24.55
N THR A 73 5.34 30.17 25.62
CA THR A 73 5.72 30.46 27.01
C THR A 73 6.00 29.20 27.83
N ALA A 74 7.27 29.05 28.18
CA ALA A 74 7.82 28.53 29.43
C ALA A 74 7.06 27.42 30.21
N GLN A 75 7.69 26.24 30.18
CA GLN A 75 7.74 25.21 31.22
C GLN A 75 7.81 25.76 32.68
N PRO A 76 7.12 25.11 33.64
CA PRO A 76 7.54 25.06 35.04
C PRO A 76 8.04 23.66 35.45
N SER A 77 8.92 23.63 36.45
CA SER A 77 9.60 22.42 36.94
C SER A 77 8.79 21.63 37.98
N ALA A 78 9.10 20.33 38.12
CA ALA A 78 8.52 19.45 39.13
C ALA A 78 8.93 19.80 40.58
N PRO A 79 8.17 19.33 41.57
CA PRO A 79 8.71 18.93 42.87
C PRO A 79 8.59 17.41 43.10
N ALA A 80 9.65 16.80 43.61
CA ALA A 80 9.65 15.40 43.99
C ALA A 80 9.01 15.17 45.37
N ALA A 81 8.17 14.13 45.49
CA ALA A 81 7.75 13.59 46.78
C ALA A 81 7.91 12.05 46.79
N LYS A 82 8.81 11.55 47.65
CA LYS A 82 9.05 10.11 47.82
C LYS A 82 8.06 9.53 48.82
N THR A 83 7.38 8.44 48.48
CA THR A 83 6.87 7.50 49.48
C THR A 83 7.18 6.06 49.08
N LYS A 84 7.61 5.26 50.05
CA LYS A 84 8.14 3.89 49.85
C LYS A 84 6.99 2.88 49.78
N LEU A 85 7.14 1.84 48.96
CA LEU A 85 6.74 0.49 49.36
C LEU A 85 7.75 -0.57 48.89
N LYS A 86 7.68 -1.75 49.50
CA LYS A 86 8.82 -2.68 49.66
C LYS A 86 9.09 -3.53 48.42
N THR A 87 10.36 -3.56 48.02
CA THR A 87 10.94 -4.66 47.23
C THR A 87 10.98 -5.95 48.08
N ALA A 88 10.57 -7.08 47.51
CA ALA A 88 10.92 -8.41 48.02
C ALA A 88 12.11 -8.96 47.21
N LYS A 89 13.05 -9.63 47.90
CA LYS A 89 14.34 -10.07 47.37
C LYS A 89 14.22 -11.45 46.70
N PRO A 90 14.75 -11.66 45.47
CA PRO A 90 15.04 -12.99 44.95
C PRO A 90 16.43 -13.47 45.39
N GLU A 91 16.56 -14.74 45.77
CA GLU A 91 17.83 -15.46 45.95
C GLU A 91 17.54 -16.99 45.94
N PRO A 92 18.53 -17.88 45.70
CA PRO A 92 18.49 -18.67 44.48
C PRO A 92 18.57 -20.18 44.71
N ALA A 93 18.38 -20.96 43.65
CA ALA A 93 18.65 -22.39 43.63
C ALA A 93 19.65 -22.74 42.50
N GLU A 94 20.91 -22.89 42.91
CA GLU A 94 21.98 -23.51 42.13
C GLU A 94 21.94 -25.03 42.33
N SER A 95 22.03 -25.82 41.26
CA SER A 95 22.84 -27.05 41.25
C SER A 95 23.00 -27.60 39.83
N ALA A 96 24.22 -28.01 39.49
CA ALA A 96 24.54 -28.75 38.28
C ALA A 96 24.68 -30.25 38.59
N GLU A 97 24.50 -31.13 37.59
CA GLU A 97 25.49 -32.22 37.38
C GLU A 97 25.42 -32.89 35.99
N LYS A 98 26.58 -33.39 35.53
CA LYS A 98 26.76 -34.26 34.35
C LYS A 98 28.05 -35.08 34.47
N PRO A 99 28.00 -36.41 34.31
CA PRO A 99 28.91 -37.17 33.41
C PRO A 99 28.12 -38.30 32.66
N ALA A 100 28.62 -39.24 31.83
CA ALA A 100 29.90 -39.53 31.14
C ALA A 100 29.55 -40.23 29.78
N ALA A 101 30.14 -39.93 28.61
CA ALA A 101 31.46 -40.29 28.07
C ALA A 101 31.59 -41.67 27.34
N LYS A 102 32.35 -41.68 26.22
CA LYS A 102 32.72 -42.78 25.27
C LYS A 102 31.65 -43.11 24.21
N LYS A 103 31.99 -43.35 22.92
CA LYS A 103 33.28 -43.79 22.30
C LYS A 103 33.45 -43.26 20.85
N LYS A 104 34.69 -43.11 20.38
CA LYS A 104 35.10 -42.97 18.95
C LYS A 104 35.91 -44.23 18.55
N PRO A 105 36.12 -44.53 17.25
CA PRO A 105 37.43 -44.23 16.60
C PRO A 105 37.28 -43.74 15.13
N GLU A 106 38.05 -42.74 14.66
CA GLU A 106 39.26 -42.84 13.78
C GLU A 106 38.92 -43.01 12.28
N GLY A 107 39.66 -42.48 11.29
CA GLY A 107 41.05 -41.99 11.29
C GLY A 107 41.31 -40.58 10.72
N LYS A 108 42.48 -40.39 10.07
CA LYS A 108 43.32 -39.17 10.12
C LYS A 108 43.55 -38.42 8.76
N PRO A 109 44.15 -37.21 8.76
CA PRO A 109 44.12 -36.23 7.66
C PRO A 109 45.48 -35.91 6.97
N VAL A 110 45.46 -35.07 5.92
CA VAL A 110 46.60 -34.31 5.32
C VAL A 110 46.04 -32.99 4.73
N SER A 111 46.30 -31.76 5.24
CA SER A 111 47.43 -30.82 4.99
C SER A 111 47.61 -30.41 3.49
N LYS A 112 47.78 -29.15 3.00
CA LYS A 112 48.36 -27.87 3.50
C LYS A 112 47.78 -26.61 2.80
N LYS A 113 48.11 -25.41 3.31
CA LYS A 113 47.92 -24.01 2.80
C LYS A 113 49.26 -23.49 2.15
N PRO A 114 49.45 -22.22 1.68
CA PRO A 114 48.75 -21.36 0.67
C PRO A 114 49.69 -20.65 -0.38
N ALA A 115 49.12 -19.75 -1.21
CA ALA A 115 49.73 -18.60 -1.96
C ALA A 115 50.51 -18.91 -3.28
N ASN A 116 50.51 -18.07 -4.36
CA ASN A 116 50.76 -16.62 -4.41
C ASN A 116 50.51 -15.98 -5.83
N LYS A 117 50.01 -14.72 -5.88
CA LYS A 117 50.23 -13.57 -6.81
C LYS A 117 50.44 -13.67 -8.37
N LYS A 118 49.69 -12.77 -9.07
CA LYS A 118 50.06 -11.78 -10.15
C LYS A 118 49.79 -12.04 -11.66
N GLY A 119 49.01 -11.13 -12.26
CA GLY A 119 49.12 -10.54 -13.63
C GLY A 119 48.21 -11.12 -14.74
N ILE A 120 47.85 -10.46 -15.85
CA ILE A 120 47.50 -9.06 -16.25
C ILE A 120 47.25 -9.05 -17.80
N ILE A 121 46.13 -8.44 -18.27
CA ILE A 121 45.60 -8.36 -19.70
C ILE A 121 45.39 -9.74 -20.42
N ILE A 122 44.85 -9.93 -21.66
CA ILE A 122 44.47 -9.10 -22.85
C ILE A 122 42.95 -9.30 -23.21
N ILE A 123 42.48 -8.69 -24.31
CA ILE A 123 41.14 -8.44 -24.89
C ILE A 123 40.77 -9.37 -26.09
N ALA A 124 39.44 -9.52 -26.35
CA ALA A 124 38.72 -9.82 -27.63
C ALA A 124 38.43 -11.25 -28.15
N ALA A 125 37.27 -11.31 -28.86
CA ALA A 125 36.81 -12.23 -29.91
C ALA A 125 35.79 -13.35 -29.58
N VAL A 126 34.49 -13.01 -29.54
CA VAL A 126 33.37 -13.95 -29.83
C VAL A 126 32.29 -13.24 -30.66
N ALA A 127 32.39 -13.29 -31.99
CA ALA A 127 31.39 -12.71 -32.91
C ALA A 127 31.24 -13.50 -34.23
N ALA A 128 31.57 -14.81 -34.22
CA ALA A 128 31.76 -15.60 -35.44
C ALA A 128 31.21 -17.05 -35.35
N ALA A 129 30.05 -17.26 -34.71
CA ALA A 129 29.50 -18.59 -34.46
C ALA A 129 28.11 -18.89 -35.08
N VAL A 130 27.42 -17.92 -35.67
CA VAL A 130 25.97 -18.05 -35.99
C VAL A 130 25.67 -18.29 -37.50
N ILE A 131 26.63 -18.12 -38.41
CA ILE A 131 26.35 -18.06 -39.86
C ILE A 131 26.24 -19.45 -40.55
N ILE A 132 26.60 -20.56 -39.90
CA ILE A 132 26.70 -21.88 -40.57
C ILE A 132 25.38 -22.71 -40.57
N ALA A 133 24.35 -22.31 -39.82
CA ALA A 133 23.11 -23.09 -39.71
C ALA A 133 22.16 -23.02 -40.93
N ALA A 134 22.36 -22.07 -41.86
CA ALA A 134 21.31 -21.67 -42.82
C ALA A 134 21.29 -22.40 -44.18
N VAL A 135 22.22 -23.32 -44.47
CA VAL A 135 22.45 -23.82 -45.86
C VAL A 135 22.07 -25.30 -46.08
N ALA A 136 21.65 -26.03 -45.05
CA ALA A 136 21.44 -27.49 -45.13
C ALA A 136 20.02 -27.98 -45.53
N ILE A 137 19.02 -27.10 -45.65
CA ILE A 137 17.60 -27.50 -45.80
C ILE A 137 17.11 -27.49 -47.27
N ALA A 138 17.94 -27.03 -48.23
CA ALA A 138 17.50 -26.80 -49.61
C ALA A 138 17.51 -28.03 -50.55
N ALA A 139 17.88 -29.23 -50.07
CA ALA A 139 18.02 -30.40 -50.94
C ALA A 139 17.77 -31.75 -50.24
N PHE A 140 16.51 -32.17 -50.13
CA PHE A 140 16.01 -33.49 -50.58
C PHE A 140 14.48 -33.55 -50.42
N GLY A 141 13.76 -33.90 -51.48
CA GLY A 141 12.30 -33.84 -51.52
C GLY A 141 11.58 -35.18 -51.31
N ASN A 142 10.30 -35.05 -50.95
CA ASN A 142 9.19 -36.00 -51.15
C ASN A 142 9.23 -37.41 -50.52
N ALA A 143 8.49 -37.56 -49.40
CA ALA A 143 7.44 -38.59 -49.29
C ALA A 143 6.40 -38.28 -48.18
N ASN A 144 5.12 -38.21 -48.57
CA ASN A 144 3.88 -38.40 -47.80
C ASN A 144 3.69 -37.79 -46.39
N THR A 145 3.01 -36.64 -46.36
CA THR A 145 1.78 -36.37 -45.59
C THR A 145 1.49 -37.21 -44.33
N ASN A 146 1.57 -36.57 -43.17
CA ASN A 146 0.45 -36.50 -42.24
C ASN A 146 0.48 -35.19 -41.44
N VAL A 147 -0.69 -34.66 -41.11
CA VAL A 147 -0.82 -33.33 -40.49
C VAL A 147 -0.40 -33.36 -39.03
N SER A 148 0.56 -32.51 -38.69
CA SER A 148 0.57 -31.84 -37.40
C SER A 148 0.84 -30.36 -37.64
N THR A 149 -0.09 -29.50 -37.23
CA THR A 149 0.00 -28.03 -37.27
C THR A 149 0.98 -27.48 -36.21
N GLY A 150 2.04 -28.25 -35.91
CA GLY A 150 3.10 -27.93 -34.97
C GLY A 150 4.17 -27.00 -35.55
N MET A 151 3.75 -25.80 -35.95
CA MET A 151 4.61 -24.62 -36.11
C MET A 151 3.74 -23.37 -35.97
N MET A 152 3.08 -23.26 -34.80
CA MET A 152 2.64 -21.96 -34.32
C MET A 152 3.88 -21.07 -34.19
N SER A 153 3.88 -19.98 -34.94
CA SER A 153 4.58 -18.73 -34.67
C SER A 153 5.22 -18.68 -33.28
N ALA A 154 6.56 -18.70 -33.22
CA ALA A 154 7.25 -18.10 -32.09
C ALA A 154 6.85 -16.61 -32.07
N SER A 155 5.96 -16.25 -31.15
CA SER A 155 5.40 -14.91 -31.08
C SER A 155 6.48 -13.92 -30.64
N LEU A 156 6.38 -12.68 -31.10
CA LEU A 156 7.23 -11.56 -30.67
C LEU A 156 6.99 -11.12 -29.20
N GLU A 157 6.43 -12.01 -28.38
CA GLU A 157 6.30 -11.84 -26.92
C GLU A 157 7.59 -12.24 -26.18
N GLU A 158 8.58 -12.83 -26.86
CA GLU A 158 9.78 -13.42 -26.23
C GLU A 158 11.02 -12.50 -26.15
N THR A 159 10.96 -11.24 -26.61
CA THR A 159 12.18 -10.38 -26.68
C THR A 159 12.14 -9.05 -25.91
N ALA A 160 10.98 -8.57 -25.48
CA ALA A 160 10.89 -7.44 -24.55
C ALA A 160 9.56 -7.48 -23.80
N SER A 161 9.61 -7.27 -22.48
CA SER A 161 8.40 -7.29 -21.65
C SER A 161 7.43 -6.17 -22.06
N LEU A 162 6.19 -6.55 -22.35
CA LEU A 162 5.13 -5.64 -22.78
C LEU A 162 4.72 -4.64 -21.67
N ARG A 163 5.23 -4.86 -20.45
CA ARG A 163 5.11 -4.02 -19.26
C ARG A 163 6.19 -2.93 -19.18
N THR A 164 7.15 -2.93 -20.10
CA THR A 164 8.30 -2.01 -20.10
C THR A 164 8.06 -0.76 -20.92
N PHE A 165 8.38 0.39 -20.33
CA PHE A 165 8.43 1.69 -20.99
C PHE A 165 9.72 2.42 -20.65
N THR A 166 10.03 3.48 -21.40
CA THR A 166 11.14 4.39 -21.14
C THR A 166 10.60 5.81 -21.11
N LEU A 167 10.89 6.53 -20.03
CA LEU A 167 10.51 7.93 -19.81
C LEU A 167 11.80 8.74 -19.60
N ASN A 168 12.07 9.69 -20.49
CA ASN A 168 13.28 10.54 -20.46
C ASN A 168 14.58 9.73 -20.32
N GLY A 169 14.69 8.61 -21.03
CA GLY A 169 15.84 7.70 -20.97
C GLY A 169 15.90 6.79 -19.72
N THR A 170 14.96 6.91 -18.78
CA THR A 170 14.81 5.96 -17.66
C THR A 170 13.84 4.85 -18.06
N THR A 171 14.37 3.63 -18.22
CA THR A 171 13.56 2.44 -18.54
C THR A 171 13.04 1.79 -17.27
N LEU A 172 11.73 1.53 -17.22
CA LEU A 172 11.03 0.87 -16.12
C LEU A 172 10.17 -0.28 -16.66
N GLU A 173 10.16 -1.42 -15.97
CA GLU A 173 9.22 -2.51 -16.22
C GLU A 173 8.17 -2.54 -15.10
N LEU A 174 6.89 -2.51 -15.44
CA LEU A 174 5.83 -2.67 -14.44
C LEU A 174 5.74 -4.14 -13.97
N PRO A 175 5.56 -4.41 -12.66
CA PRO A 175 5.44 -3.45 -11.57
C PRO A 175 6.77 -2.78 -11.20
N ALA A 176 6.75 -1.45 -11.03
CA ALA A 176 7.94 -0.63 -10.74
C ALA A 176 7.76 0.21 -9.47
N PRO A 177 8.78 0.46 -8.65
CA PRO A 177 8.66 1.34 -7.48
C PRO A 177 8.46 2.80 -7.90
N VAL A 178 7.54 3.52 -7.23
CA VAL A 178 7.31 4.96 -7.46
C VAL A 178 8.58 5.77 -7.29
N GLN A 179 9.40 5.41 -6.28
CA GLN A 179 10.69 6.03 -6.01
C GLN A 179 11.61 6.14 -7.24
N ALA A 180 11.54 5.20 -8.20
CA ALA A 180 12.38 5.26 -9.40
C ALA A 180 12.07 6.44 -10.35
N LEU A 181 10.87 7.05 -10.24
CA LEU A 181 10.53 8.31 -10.90
C LEU A 181 10.85 9.52 -10.00
N LEU A 182 10.63 9.42 -8.69
CA LEU A 182 10.97 10.49 -7.73
C LEU A 182 12.48 10.80 -7.74
N ASP A 183 13.32 9.76 -7.78
CA ASP A 183 14.78 9.83 -7.96
C ASP A 183 15.23 10.47 -9.30
N LYS A 184 14.28 10.78 -10.20
CA LYS A 184 14.49 11.45 -11.49
C LYS A 184 13.86 12.84 -11.56
N GLY A 185 13.46 13.41 -10.42
CA GLY A 185 12.91 14.76 -10.34
C GLY A 185 11.44 14.88 -10.76
N TRP A 186 10.71 13.77 -10.78
CA TRP A 186 9.24 13.82 -10.79
C TRP A 186 8.73 14.02 -9.36
N VAL A 187 7.67 14.81 -9.20
CA VAL A 187 7.01 15.06 -7.91
C VAL A 187 5.51 14.80 -8.03
N PHE A 188 4.81 14.55 -6.92
CA PHE A 188 3.35 14.49 -6.96
C PHE A 188 2.78 15.87 -7.34
N GLU A 189 1.80 15.91 -8.25
CA GLU A 189 1.09 17.16 -8.57
C GLU A 189 0.28 17.64 -7.37
N ASP A 190 -0.38 16.70 -6.69
CA ASP A 190 -1.17 16.96 -5.49
C ASP A 190 -0.35 16.59 -4.25
N ALA A 191 0.05 17.62 -3.51
CA ALA A 191 0.85 17.52 -2.29
C ALA A 191 0.21 16.67 -1.18
N GLN A 192 -1.08 16.31 -1.28
CA GLN A 192 -1.65 15.32 -0.37
C GLN A 192 -0.89 13.99 -0.44
N TYR A 193 -0.40 13.60 -1.62
CA TYR A 193 0.33 12.33 -1.82
C TYR A 193 1.75 12.32 -1.25
N ASP A 194 2.32 13.47 -0.87
CA ASP A 194 3.60 13.51 -0.14
C ASP A 194 3.48 12.88 1.27
N THR A 195 2.28 12.91 1.85
CA THR A 195 1.97 12.38 3.19
C THR A 195 0.91 11.28 3.19
N ALA A 196 0.17 11.09 2.10
CA ALA A 196 -0.89 10.09 2.03
C ALA A 196 -0.31 8.67 2.08
N THR A 197 -0.96 7.84 2.89
CA THR A 197 -0.76 6.40 2.91
C THR A 197 -1.74 5.68 2.00
N ILE A 198 -1.38 4.45 1.64
CA ILE A 198 -2.21 3.48 0.94
C ILE A 198 -2.25 2.23 1.82
N GLU A 199 -3.47 1.82 2.21
CA GLU A 199 -3.75 0.60 2.98
C GLU A 199 -3.18 -0.66 2.32
N ALA A 200 -2.96 -1.73 3.10
CA ALA A 200 -2.45 -3.00 2.59
C ALA A 200 -3.36 -3.59 1.50
N GLY A 201 -2.80 -3.97 0.35
CA GLY A 201 -3.56 -4.39 -0.84
C GLY A 201 -4.34 -3.27 -1.55
N GLY A 202 -4.35 -2.05 -1.00
CA GLY A 202 -5.06 -0.90 -1.53
C GLY A 202 -4.42 -0.34 -2.82
N SER A 203 -5.18 0.51 -3.52
CA SER A 203 -4.65 1.23 -4.69
C SER A 203 -5.32 2.58 -4.91
N LYS A 204 -4.56 3.53 -5.47
CA LYS A 204 -5.03 4.85 -5.92
C LYS A 204 -4.81 4.94 -7.43
N SER A 205 -5.84 5.33 -8.16
CA SER A 205 -5.78 5.52 -9.62
C SER A 205 -5.77 7.00 -9.95
N SER A 206 -5.28 7.36 -11.14
CA SER A 206 -5.17 8.74 -11.61
C SER A 206 -4.30 9.64 -10.72
N VAL A 207 -3.23 9.06 -10.16
CA VAL A 207 -2.22 9.81 -9.41
C VAL A 207 -1.27 10.47 -10.41
N MET A 208 -1.25 11.80 -10.44
CA MET A 208 -0.40 12.57 -11.35
C MET A 208 0.98 12.80 -10.72
N LEU A 209 2.03 12.43 -11.45
CA LEU A 209 3.36 12.99 -11.24
C LEU A 209 3.62 14.10 -12.26
N MET A 210 4.31 15.15 -11.85
CA MET A 210 4.70 16.27 -12.70
C MET A 210 6.21 16.55 -12.65
N ASN A 211 6.71 17.20 -13.68
CA ASN A 211 8.03 17.83 -13.74
C ASN A 211 7.93 19.18 -14.48
N GLU A 212 9.07 19.81 -14.78
CA GLU A 212 9.11 21.11 -15.47
C GLU A 212 8.54 21.10 -16.90
N TYR A 213 8.36 19.92 -17.52
CA TYR A 213 7.86 19.76 -18.89
C TYR A 213 6.41 19.24 -18.97
N GLY A 214 5.80 18.74 -17.90
CA GLY A 214 4.40 18.28 -17.93
C GLY A 214 4.12 17.15 -16.94
N LYS A 215 3.10 16.33 -17.23
CA LYS A 215 2.52 15.38 -16.26
C LYS A 215 2.35 13.97 -16.82
N ILE A 216 2.47 12.97 -15.96
CA ILE A 216 2.19 11.57 -16.28
C ILE A 216 1.22 10.98 -15.24
N GLU A 217 0.22 10.25 -15.72
CA GLU A 217 -0.82 9.66 -14.89
C GLU A 217 -0.45 8.22 -14.52
N LEU A 218 -0.51 7.88 -13.23
CA LEU A 218 -0.16 6.57 -12.70
C LEU A 218 -1.33 5.93 -11.95
N ARG A 219 -1.29 4.59 -11.84
CA ARG A 219 -1.95 3.85 -10.76
C ARG A 219 -0.91 3.36 -9.78
N LEU A 220 -1.09 3.70 -8.52
CA LEU A 220 -0.29 3.21 -7.42
C LEU A 220 -1.04 2.09 -6.70
N SER A 221 -0.35 1.00 -6.37
CA SER A 221 -0.85 -0.07 -5.52
C SER A 221 0.13 -0.32 -4.39
N ASN A 222 -0.38 -0.54 -3.19
CA ASN A 222 0.39 -1.10 -2.10
C ASN A 222 0.33 -2.63 -2.22
N THR A 223 1.43 -3.22 -2.66
CA THR A 223 1.59 -4.68 -2.83
C THR A 223 2.16 -5.36 -1.57
N THR A 224 2.18 -4.67 -0.43
CA THR A 224 2.69 -5.19 0.85
C THR A 224 1.54 -5.39 1.86
N LEU A 225 1.79 -6.14 2.93
CA LEU A 225 0.84 -6.35 4.02
C LEU A 225 0.81 -5.21 5.06
N ASN A 226 1.74 -4.26 4.95
CA ASN A 226 1.82 -3.09 5.82
C ASN A 226 1.19 -1.90 5.10
N GLU A 227 0.71 -0.90 5.84
CA GLU A 227 0.37 0.40 5.27
C GLU A 227 1.64 1.11 4.76
N GLN A 228 1.58 1.74 3.58
CA GLN A 228 2.73 2.36 2.93
C GLN A 228 2.44 3.81 2.53
N PRO A 229 3.40 4.75 2.63
CA PRO A 229 3.28 6.06 1.98
C PRO A 229 3.26 5.89 0.46
N ALA A 230 2.59 6.80 -0.26
CA ALA A 230 2.43 6.71 -1.71
C ALA A 230 3.78 6.66 -2.47
N SER A 231 4.84 7.26 -1.93
CA SER A 231 6.21 7.21 -2.47
C SER A 231 6.89 5.82 -2.38
N ALA A 232 6.54 5.01 -1.39
CA ALA A 232 7.02 3.64 -1.23
C ALA A 232 6.18 2.59 -1.97
N CYS A 233 5.08 3.01 -2.61
CA CYS A 233 4.17 2.12 -3.31
C CYS A 233 4.67 1.72 -4.71
N THR A 234 3.95 0.79 -5.33
CA THR A 234 4.26 0.19 -6.62
C THR A 234 3.39 0.80 -7.73
N ILE A 235 4.00 1.23 -8.82
CA ILE A 235 3.32 1.61 -10.07
C ILE A 235 2.78 0.33 -10.72
N THR A 236 1.48 0.27 -10.95
CA THR A 236 0.78 -0.88 -11.58
C THR A 236 0.01 -0.50 -12.85
N ALA A 237 -0.10 0.79 -13.15
CA ALA A 237 -0.44 1.29 -14.47
C ALA A 237 0.24 2.63 -14.74
N VAL A 238 0.49 2.91 -16.02
CA VAL A 238 0.95 4.21 -16.54
C VAL A 238 0.06 4.62 -17.72
N SER A 239 -0.28 5.91 -17.74
CA SER A 239 -1.10 6.59 -18.73
C SER A 239 -0.35 7.86 -19.14
N ALA A 240 0.20 7.84 -20.36
CA ALA A 240 0.95 8.95 -20.92
C ALA A 240 0.19 9.50 -22.13
N VAL A 241 -0.31 10.72 -22.02
CA VAL A 241 -1.06 11.43 -23.07
C VAL A 241 -0.18 12.58 -23.58
N GLU A 242 0.04 12.67 -24.89
CA GLU A 242 1.09 13.49 -25.49
C GLU A 242 1.01 14.97 -25.06
N HIS A 243 -0.16 15.58 -25.21
CA HIS A 243 -0.38 16.98 -24.85
C HIS A 243 -0.31 17.24 -23.34
N ILE A 244 -0.56 16.24 -22.47
CA ILE A 244 -0.46 16.36 -21.01
C ILE A 244 0.98 16.17 -20.55
N LEU A 245 1.67 15.20 -21.15
CA LEU A 245 3.06 14.89 -20.88
C LEU A 245 4.00 16.06 -21.24
N ASN A 246 3.58 16.89 -22.19
CA ASN A 246 4.27 18.13 -22.56
C ASN A 246 3.43 19.41 -22.27
N ASP A 247 2.45 19.35 -21.37
CA ASP A 247 1.67 20.55 -20.93
C ASP A 247 2.52 21.38 -19.96
N ASN A 248 3.26 22.36 -20.49
CA ASN A 248 4.11 23.24 -19.72
C ASN A 248 4.06 24.70 -20.16
N TYR A 249 4.37 25.57 -19.20
CA TYR A 249 4.47 27.02 -19.39
C TYR A 249 5.67 27.44 -20.26
N LEU A 250 6.63 26.54 -20.52
CA LEU A 250 7.79 26.78 -21.39
C LEU A 250 7.44 26.64 -22.88
N GLY A 251 6.27 26.08 -23.21
CA GLY A 251 5.84 25.80 -24.59
C GLY A 251 6.76 24.81 -25.32
N ALA A 252 7.47 23.95 -24.59
CA ALA A 252 8.57 23.14 -25.12
C ALA A 252 8.35 21.64 -24.88
N ASN A 253 8.46 20.83 -25.94
CA ASN A 253 8.43 19.37 -25.80
C ASN A 253 9.75 18.89 -25.20
N GLY A 254 9.71 18.45 -23.94
CA GLY A 254 10.87 17.97 -23.18
C GLY A 254 10.75 16.55 -22.64
N ASN A 255 9.53 16.03 -22.51
CA ASN A 255 9.28 14.67 -22.03
C ASN A 255 9.12 13.68 -23.20
N GLU A 256 9.92 12.62 -23.19
CA GLU A 256 9.89 11.53 -24.18
C GLU A 256 9.38 10.23 -23.54
N PHE A 257 8.31 9.66 -24.08
CA PHE A 257 7.78 8.35 -23.68
C PHE A 257 7.88 7.33 -24.83
N LYS A 258 8.46 6.15 -24.54
CA LYS A 258 8.66 5.04 -25.47
C LYS A 258 8.22 3.71 -24.87
N THR A 259 7.62 2.83 -25.65
CA THR A 259 7.42 1.41 -25.25
C THR A 259 8.64 0.56 -25.57
N ALA A 260 8.71 -0.62 -24.97
CA ALA A 260 9.79 -1.61 -25.18
C ALA A 260 10.06 -1.93 -26.67
N ASN A 261 9.02 -2.00 -27.51
CA ASN A 261 9.13 -2.30 -28.94
C ASN A 261 9.26 -1.03 -29.82
N GLY A 262 9.69 0.10 -29.23
CA GLY A 262 10.09 1.30 -29.97
C GLY A 262 8.97 2.26 -30.38
N ILE A 263 7.73 2.06 -29.93
CA ILE A 263 6.65 3.03 -30.19
C ILE A 263 6.89 4.28 -29.34
N THR A 264 7.07 5.41 -30.02
CA THR A 264 7.35 6.72 -29.42
C THR A 264 6.10 7.57 -29.45
N LEU A 265 5.66 8.07 -28.29
CA LEU A 265 4.48 8.92 -28.15
C LEU A 265 4.61 10.19 -29.02
N GLY A 266 3.50 10.64 -29.62
CA GLY A 266 3.47 11.81 -30.52
C GLY A 266 4.17 11.64 -31.87
N THR A 267 4.97 10.59 -32.07
CA THR A 267 5.79 10.39 -33.28
C THR A 267 5.34 9.15 -34.08
N SER A 268 5.18 8.00 -33.42
CA SER A 268 4.84 6.75 -34.10
C SER A 268 3.40 6.75 -34.60
N SER A 269 3.18 6.18 -35.77
CA SER A 269 1.87 6.02 -36.39
C SER A 269 1.15 4.73 -35.96
N ALA A 270 -0.13 4.64 -36.28
CA ALA A 270 -0.91 3.41 -36.12
C ALA A 270 -0.38 2.24 -36.98
N ALA A 271 0.38 2.50 -38.05
CA ALA A 271 1.03 1.47 -38.86
C ALA A 271 2.28 0.91 -38.16
N ASP A 272 3.04 1.78 -37.49
CA ASP A 272 4.20 1.37 -36.68
C ASP A 272 3.75 0.51 -35.50
N VAL A 273 2.66 0.89 -34.81
CA VAL A 273 2.06 0.08 -33.74
C VAL A 273 1.68 -1.32 -34.24
N LYS A 274 1.06 -1.44 -35.42
CA LYS A 274 0.73 -2.76 -36.00
C LYS A 274 1.96 -3.58 -36.42
N THR A 275 3.07 -2.93 -36.75
CA THR A 275 4.33 -3.60 -37.05
C THR A 275 5.03 -4.09 -35.78
N ALA A 276 5.07 -3.25 -34.73
CA ALA A 276 5.68 -3.58 -33.44
C ALA A 276 4.82 -4.53 -32.58
N TYR A 277 3.49 -4.52 -32.79
CA TYR A 277 2.51 -5.33 -32.07
C TYR A 277 1.48 -5.95 -33.04
N PRO A 278 1.85 -6.98 -33.82
CA PRO A 278 0.96 -7.58 -34.84
C PRO A 278 -0.36 -8.16 -34.29
N ALA A 279 -0.40 -8.50 -33.00
CA ALA A 279 -1.59 -8.99 -32.32
C ALA A 279 -2.57 -7.89 -31.88
N ALA A 280 -2.18 -6.61 -31.95
CA ALA A 280 -3.01 -5.49 -31.50
C ALA A 280 -4.24 -5.27 -32.41
N LYS A 281 -5.42 -5.19 -31.81
CA LYS A 281 -6.72 -5.08 -32.50
C LYS A 281 -7.26 -3.65 -32.37
N LYS A 282 -7.97 -3.16 -33.39
CA LYS A 282 -8.63 -1.83 -33.33
C LYS A 282 -9.90 -1.94 -32.50
N ASP A 283 -9.98 -1.12 -31.46
CA ASP A 283 -11.12 -0.99 -30.54
C ASP A 283 -11.42 0.50 -30.36
N GLY A 284 -12.52 0.97 -30.94
CA GLY A 284 -12.88 2.39 -30.97
C GLY A 284 -11.72 3.31 -31.39
N SER A 285 -11.35 4.24 -30.51
CA SER A 285 -10.31 5.24 -30.72
C SER A 285 -8.87 4.75 -30.50
N TYR A 286 -8.63 3.49 -30.14
CA TYR A 286 -7.29 2.95 -29.83
C TYR A 286 -6.99 1.59 -30.49
N LEU A 287 -5.72 1.22 -30.56
CA LEU A 287 -5.28 -0.16 -30.78
C LEU A 287 -5.06 -0.81 -29.41
N LYS A 288 -5.66 -1.98 -29.17
CA LYS A 288 -5.59 -2.73 -27.91
C LYS A 288 -4.79 -4.02 -28.08
N LEU A 289 -3.90 -4.30 -27.14
CA LEU A 289 -3.21 -5.56 -26.97
C LEU A 289 -3.50 -6.08 -25.55
N GLU A 290 -4.32 -7.13 -25.46
CA GLU A 290 -4.49 -7.89 -24.22
C GLU A 290 -3.46 -9.02 -24.18
N THR A 291 -2.81 -9.16 -23.04
CA THR A 291 -1.80 -10.19 -22.76
C THR A 291 -2.21 -10.92 -21.47
N PRO A 292 -1.60 -12.07 -21.11
CA PRO A 292 -1.91 -12.75 -19.85
C PRO A 292 -1.66 -11.94 -18.58
N TYR A 293 -0.90 -10.83 -18.64
CA TYR A 293 -0.46 -10.07 -17.47
C TYR A 293 -0.73 -8.55 -17.56
N ALA A 294 -1.13 -8.03 -18.72
CA ALA A 294 -1.32 -6.60 -18.95
C ALA A 294 -2.27 -6.27 -20.12
N ASP A 295 -2.96 -5.13 -19.99
CA ASP A 295 -3.72 -4.45 -21.05
C ASP A 295 -2.91 -3.24 -21.53
N VAL A 296 -2.55 -3.23 -22.82
CA VAL A 296 -1.79 -2.16 -23.47
C VAL A 296 -2.65 -1.49 -24.55
N ARG A 297 -2.77 -0.16 -24.50
CA ARG A 297 -3.60 0.62 -25.43
C ARG A 297 -2.80 1.77 -26.05
N PHE A 298 -2.95 1.93 -27.37
CA PHE A 298 -2.36 3.00 -28.16
C PHE A 298 -3.49 3.86 -28.73
N TYR A 299 -3.73 5.03 -28.14
CA TYR A 299 -4.76 5.96 -28.55
C TYR A 299 -4.34 6.67 -29.85
N ASN A 300 -5.18 6.55 -30.88
CA ASN A 300 -4.90 7.03 -32.22
C ASN A 300 -6.19 7.52 -32.89
N GLN A 301 -6.54 8.78 -32.65
CA GLN A 301 -7.68 9.43 -33.32
C GLN A 301 -7.24 9.93 -34.72
N ASP A 302 -8.12 9.74 -35.70
CA ASP A 302 -8.07 10.39 -37.03
C ASP A 302 -6.74 10.28 -37.82
N ASN A 303 -6.17 9.07 -37.90
CA ASN A 303 -4.90 8.78 -38.62
C ASN A 303 -3.65 9.56 -38.14
N ASN A 304 -3.77 10.32 -37.05
CA ASN A 304 -2.65 11.04 -36.43
C ASN A 304 -1.65 10.07 -35.76
N PRO A 305 -0.47 10.56 -35.34
CA PRO A 305 0.42 9.83 -34.46
C PRO A 305 -0.28 9.35 -33.18
N VAL A 306 0.31 8.37 -32.50
CA VAL A 306 -0.19 7.88 -31.21
C VAL A 306 -0.19 9.03 -30.20
N SER A 307 -1.38 9.47 -29.80
CA SER A 307 -1.59 10.62 -28.89
C SER A 307 -1.70 10.21 -27.42
N GLY A 308 -1.80 8.92 -27.14
CA GLY A 308 -1.75 8.39 -25.77
C GLY A 308 -1.31 6.93 -25.74
N ILE A 309 -0.57 6.54 -24.70
CA ILE A 309 -0.16 5.16 -24.42
C ILE A 309 -0.60 4.82 -23.00
N TYR A 310 -1.29 3.69 -22.86
CA TYR A 310 -1.71 3.13 -21.58
C TYR A 310 -1.15 1.73 -21.41
N ILE A 311 -0.55 1.44 -20.26
CA ILE A 311 -0.09 0.11 -19.86
C ILE A 311 -0.64 -0.14 -18.46
N ARG A 312 -1.45 -1.19 -18.28
CA ARG A 312 -1.99 -1.59 -16.97
C ARG A 312 -1.77 -3.07 -16.73
N LEU A 313 -1.30 -3.43 -15.55
CA LEU A 313 -1.21 -4.83 -15.12
C LEU A 313 -2.60 -5.41 -14.80
N ASP A 314 -2.80 -6.70 -15.11
CA ASP A 314 -3.88 -7.48 -14.55
C ASP A 314 -3.49 -7.95 -13.14
N MET A 315 -3.95 -7.19 -12.13
CA MET A 315 -3.68 -7.48 -10.72
C MET A 315 -4.38 -8.76 -10.19
N THR A 316 -5.09 -9.52 -11.05
CA THR A 316 -5.65 -10.84 -10.70
C THR A 316 -4.74 -12.01 -11.12
N LYS A 317 -3.46 -11.71 -11.41
CA LYS A 317 -2.45 -12.63 -11.95
C LYS A 317 -1.16 -12.46 -11.18
N ASP A 318 -0.41 -13.55 -11.04
CA ASP A 318 0.92 -13.57 -10.40
C ASP A 318 1.93 -12.81 -11.27
N CYS A 319 1.95 -11.47 -11.11
CA CYS A 319 2.80 -10.57 -11.89
C CYS A 319 3.79 -9.76 -11.04
N TRP A 320 3.86 -10.03 -9.73
CA TRP A 320 4.85 -9.53 -8.77
C TRP A 320 5.35 -10.65 -7.84
N GLU A 321 6.52 -10.44 -7.23
CA GLU A 321 6.99 -11.28 -6.12
C GLU A 321 6.39 -10.77 -4.81
N ASP A 322 5.97 -11.68 -3.92
CA ASP A 322 5.55 -11.29 -2.59
C ASP A 322 6.76 -10.82 -1.76
N THR A 323 6.73 -9.55 -1.36
CA THR A 323 7.75 -8.88 -0.55
C THR A 323 7.25 -8.60 0.87
N SER A 324 6.12 -9.22 1.24
CA SER A 324 5.53 -9.14 2.57
C SER A 324 6.51 -9.55 3.66
N ASN A 325 6.43 -8.85 4.79
CA ASN A 325 7.14 -9.19 6.02
C ASN A 325 6.16 -9.03 7.18
N VAL A 326 5.96 -10.12 7.93
CA VAL A 326 5.11 -10.13 9.13
C VAL A 326 6.02 -10.07 10.35
N SER A 327 5.75 -9.14 11.27
CA SER A 327 6.51 -9.06 12.52
C SER A 327 6.10 -10.22 13.43
N SER A 328 7.10 -10.93 13.99
CA SER A 328 6.88 -11.91 15.05
C SER A 328 6.86 -11.30 16.45
N ALA A 329 7.18 -10.01 16.59
CA ALA A 329 7.06 -9.27 17.84
C ALA A 329 5.63 -8.76 18.05
N ALA A 330 5.20 -8.67 19.31
CA ALA A 330 3.97 -7.98 19.67
C ALA A 330 4.04 -6.51 19.24
N PRO A 331 2.92 -5.90 18.78
CA PRO A 331 2.88 -4.47 18.48
C PRO A 331 3.23 -3.61 19.69
N ALA A 332 4.14 -2.66 19.52
CA ALA A 332 4.56 -1.75 20.60
C ALA A 332 3.46 -0.74 20.92
N GLU A 333 2.57 -0.48 19.96
CA GLU A 333 1.37 0.36 20.07
C GLU A 333 0.40 -0.16 21.14
N TYR A 334 0.43 -1.44 21.49
CA TYR A 334 -0.47 -2.02 22.49
C TYR A 334 -0.02 -1.74 23.94
N ASP A 335 1.23 -1.34 24.15
CA ASP A 335 1.71 -0.79 25.42
C ASP A 335 1.36 0.71 25.58
N ASP A 336 0.86 1.36 24.52
CA ASP A 336 0.50 2.78 24.53
C ASP A 336 -0.96 3.02 24.96
N ALA A 337 -1.13 3.88 25.97
CA ALA A 337 -2.43 4.15 26.56
C ALA A 337 -3.35 5.00 25.65
N GLU A 338 -2.80 5.87 24.80
CA GLU A 338 -3.58 6.66 23.85
C GLU A 338 -4.10 5.77 22.71
N PHE A 339 -3.25 4.88 22.18
CA PHE A 339 -3.66 3.87 21.18
C PHE A 339 -4.76 2.96 21.72
N ILE A 340 -4.57 2.35 22.90
CA ILE A 340 -5.58 1.48 23.51
C ILE A 340 -6.88 2.27 23.78
N SER A 341 -6.80 3.53 24.18
CA SER A 341 -7.98 4.39 24.39
C SER A 341 -8.61 4.93 23.09
N ALA A 342 -7.93 4.86 21.95
CA ALA A 342 -8.47 5.23 20.64
C ALA A 342 -9.22 4.06 19.99
N TYR A 343 -8.66 2.84 20.04
CA TYR A 343 -9.18 1.69 19.31
C TYR A 343 -9.99 0.70 20.16
N THR A 344 -9.93 0.81 21.48
CA THR A 344 -10.63 -0.09 22.40
C THR A 344 -11.60 0.64 23.34
N MET A 345 -12.14 -0.09 24.32
CA MET A 345 -13.02 0.41 25.37
C MET A 345 -12.40 0.03 26.73
N PRO A 346 -11.32 0.69 27.17
CA PRO A 346 -10.49 0.24 28.29
C PRO A 346 -11.22 0.21 29.65
N ASP A 347 -12.28 1.01 29.78
CA ASP A 347 -13.12 1.10 30.99
C ASP A 347 -14.10 -0.08 31.12
N PHE A 348 -14.22 -0.91 30.08
CA PHE A 348 -15.15 -2.02 30.00
C PHE A 348 -14.43 -3.38 30.02
N ALA A 349 -15.04 -4.35 30.71
CA ALA A 349 -14.58 -5.73 30.78
C ALA A 349 -15.74 -6.71 30.72
N VAL A 350 -15.44 -7.97 30.43
CA VAL A 350 -16.39 -9.09 30.51
C VAL A 350 -15.93 -10.11 31.55
N GLU A 351 -16.89 -10.65 32.30
CA GLU A 351 -16.69 -11.68 33.30
C GLU A 351 -17.77 -12.77 33.13
N SER A 352 -17.37 -14.01 32.90
CA SER A 352 -18.18 -15.22 33.00
C SER A 352 -17.40 -16.31 33.75
N ASP A 353 -17.99 -17.49 33.93
CA ASP A 353 -17.29 -18.63 34.52
C ASP A 353 -16.09 -19.11 33.66
N GLU A 354 -16.07 -18.79 32.37
CA GLU A 354 -15.04 -19.18 31.40
C GLU A 354 -14.02 -18.08 31.07
N ILE A 355 -14.40 -16.80 31.15
CA ILE A 355 -13.55 -15.66 30.72
C ILE A 355 -13.65 -14.52 31.73
N THR A 356 -12.50 -14.01 32.20
CA THR A 356 -12.41 -12.68 32.84
C THR A 356 -11.38 -11.85 32.07
N ALA A 357 -11.85 -10.90 31.26
CA ALA A 357 -10.99 -10.17 30.33
C ALA A 357 -11.49 -8.74 30.07
N LYS A 358 -10.54 -7.81 29.88
CA LYS A 358 -10.86 -6.47 29.36
C LYS A 358 -11.44 -6.60 27.95
N LEU A 359 -12.23 -5.63 27.50
CA LEU A 359 -12.64 -5.62 26.09
C LEU A 359 -11.42 -5.50 25.14
N SER A 360 -10.30 -4.93 25.57
CA SER A 360 -9.04 -4.91 24.82
C SER A 360 -8.31 -6.26 24.70
N MET A 361 -8.93 -7.40 25.01
CA MET A 361 -8.28 -8.72 24.97
C MET A 361 -7.81 -9.09 23.55
N THR A 362 -6.69 -9.81 23.48
CA THR A 362 -6.13 -10.40 22.26
C THR A 362 -6.55 -11.85 22.09
N VAL A 363 -6.28 -12.44 20.93
CA VAL A 363 -6.43 -13.89 20.73
C VAL A 363 -5.51 -14.68 21.68
N GLN A 364 -4.32 -14.16 21.99
CA GLN A 364 -3.43 -14.78 22.98
C GLN A 364 -4.06 -14.82 24.38
N ASP A 365 -4.74 -13.76 24.82
CA ASP A 365 -5.43 -13.75 26.12
C ASP A 365 -6.51 -14.85 26.20
N MET A 366 -7.20 -15.13 25.08
CA MET A 366 -8.14 -16.27 25.02
C MET A 366 -7.41 -17.62 25.09
N VAL A 367 -6.26 -17.77 24.42
CA VAL A 367 -5.45 -19.00 24.51
C VAL A 367 -4.92 -19.23 25.92
N ASP A 368 -4.47 -18.17 26.59
CA ASP A 368 -3.99 -18.21 27.98
C ASP A 368 -5.13 -18.51 28.97
N ALA A 369 -6.37 -18.11 28.63
CA ALA A 369 -7.60 -18.52 29.33
C ALA A 369 -8.04 -19.98 29.01
N GLY A 370 -7.29 -20.72 28.19
CA GLY A 370 -7.51 -22.14 27.91
C GLY A 370 -8.22 -22.47 26.59
N TRP A 371 -8.52 -21.47 25.75
CA TRP A 371 -9.08 -21.73 24.42
C TRP A 371 -8.02 -22.30 23.46
N THR A 372 -8.42 -23.28 22.66
CA THR A 372 -7.59 -23.86 21.59
C THR A 372 -7.99 -23.25 20.24
N ILE A 373 -7.00 -22.86 19.43
CA ILE A 373 -7.23 -22.38 18.06
C ILE A 373 -7.49 -23.58 17.14
N GLU A 374 -8.65 -23.62 16.50
CA GLU A 374 -8.99 -24.62 15.48
C GLU A 374 -8.60 -24.17 14.07
N ARG A 375 -8.72 -22.87 13.77
CA ARG A 375 -8.42 -22.29 12.46
C ARG A 375 -8.13 -20.79 12.55
N GLN A 376 -7.08 -20.35 11.86
CA GLN A 376 -6.60 -18.96 11.76
C GLN A 376 -5.87 -18.76 10.42
N PRO A 377 -5.64 -17.51 9.95
CA PRO A 377 -4.63 -17.23 8.92
C PRO A 377 -3.21 -17.36 9.48
N ASP A 378 -2.19 -17.24 8.62
CA ASP A 378 -0.79 -17.11 9.05
C ASP A 378 -0.47 -15.70 9.58
N TYR A 379 -1.21 -14.68 9.13
CA TYR A 379 -1.03 -13.27 9.48
C TYR A 379 -2.34 -12.48 9.37
N ILE A 380 -2.35 -11.26 9.89
CA ILE A 380 -3.43 -10.28 9.68
C ILE A 380 -2.79 -9.00 9.09
N PRO A 381 -3.14 -8.58 7.85
CA PRO A 381 -2.65 -7.33 7.26
C PRO A 381 -2.91 -6.09 8.12
N ALA A 382 -2.17 -5.01 7.88
CA ALA A 382 -2.42 -3.71 8.48
C ALA A 382 -3.88 -3.24 8.25
N ASN A 383 -4.47 -2.60 9.27
CA ASN A 383 -5.83 -2.05 9.24
C ASN A 383 -6.90 -3.04 8.72
N SER A 384 -6.82 -4.30 9.13
CA SER A 384 -7.72 -5.37 8.70
C SER A 384 -8.12 -6.31 9.85
N TYR A 385 -9.09 -7.19 9.62
CA TYR A 385 -9.48 -8.24 10.57
C TYR A 385 -9.67 -9.59 9.89
N ALA A 386 -9.44 -10.67 10.64
CA ALA A 386 -9.72 -12.05 10.22
C ALA A 386 -10.63 -12.75 11.24
N GLU A 387 -11.43 -13.70 10.79
CA GLU A 387 -12.16 -14.60 11.70
C GLU A 387 -11.22 -15.69 12.24
N ILE A 388 -11.24 -15.91 13.55
CA ILE A 388 -10.48 -16.97 14.23
C ILE A 388 -11.47 -17.93 14.87
N TYR A 389 -11.25 -19.23 14.66
CA TYR A 389 -12.11 -20.29 15.17
C TYR A 389 -11.47 -20.90 16.41
N LEU A 390 -12.19 -20.83 17.52
CA LEU A 390 -11.71 -21.19 18.86
C LEU A 390 -12.59 -22.27 19.48
N ARG A 391 -11.98 -23.15 20.26
CA ARG A 391 -12.65 -24.19 21.05
C ARG A 391 -12.16 -24.16 22.50
N LEU A 392 -13.07 -24.04 23.45
CA LEU A 392 -12.76 -24.25 24.87
C LEU A 392 -12.91 -25.73 25.25
N ASP A 393 -13.95 -26.40 24.75
CA ASP A 393 -14.21 -27.82 25.02
C ASP A 393 -14.99 -28.52 23.88
N VAL A 394 -15.40 -29.77 24.10
CA VAL A 394 -16.15 -30.58 23.12
C VAL A 394 -17.52 -30.01 22.70
N ARG A 395 -18.07 -29.04 23.44
CA ARG A 395 -19.37 -28.38 23.22
C ARG A 395 -19.25 -26.87 23.02
N THR A 396 -18.19 -26.25 23.54
CA THR A 396 -18.02 -24.79 23.53
C THR A 396 -17.04 -24.36 22.43
N THR A 397 -17.57 -23.72 21.39
CA THR A 397 -16.83 -23.15 20.25
C THR A 397 -17.22 -21.69 20.04
N ALA A 398 -16.28 -20.88 19.59
CA ALA A 398 -16.50 -19.48 19.23
C ALA A 398 -15.88 -19.16 17.86
N VAL A 399 -16.42 -18.16 17.18
CA VAL A 399 -15.75 -17.46 16.08
C VAL A 399 -15.60 -16.03 16.53
N VAL A 400 -14.38 -15.50 16.47
CA VAL A 400 -14.07 -14.13 16.89
C VAL A 400 -13.42 -13.36 15.74
N GLU A 401 -13.68 -12.06 15.66
CA GLU A 401 -12.96 -11.18 14.74
C GLU A 401 -11.67 -10.74 15.44
N ALA A 402 -10.52 -11.20 14.96
CA ALA A 402 -9.21 -10.73 15.40
C ALA A 402 -8.82 -9.52 14.55
N VAL A 403 -8.76 -8.34 15.18
CA VAL A 403 -8.58 -7.05 14.49
C VAL A 403 -7.15 -6.54 14.67
N ASN A 404 -6.55 -6.09 13.57
CA ASN A 404 -5.28 -5.38 13.54
C ASN A 404 -5.53 -3.89 13.27
N TYR A 405 -5.38 -3.07 14.31
CA TYR A 405 -5.47 -1.60 14.25
C TYR A 405 -4.12 -0.91 13.97
N THR A 406 -3.08 -1.68 13.63
CA THR A 406 -1.72 -1.17 13.44
C THR A 406 -1.41 -1.01 11.95
N PRO A 407 -0.47 -0.11 11.57
CA PRO A 407 -0.03 0.06 10.19
C PRO A 407 0.89 -1.09 9.70
N ASN A 408 1.13 -2.13 10.51
CA ASN A 408 1.98 -3.26 10.16
C ASN A 408 1.19 -4.58 10.21
N ALA A 409 1.61 -5.58 9.43
CA ALA A 409 1.05 -6.92 9.53
C ALA A 409 1.50 -7.63 10.82
N ILE A 410 0.55 -8.28 11.49
CA ILE A 410 0.75 -8.94 12.79
C ILE A 410 0.47 -10.44 12.71
N LEU A 411 1.03 -11.21 13.65
CA LEU A 411 0.59 -12.57 13.91
C LEU A 411 -0.84 -12.59 14.50
N PRO A 412 -1.69 -13.59 14.18
CA PRO A 412 -3.09 -13.61 14.60
C PRO A 412 -3.30 -13.58 16.11
N GLN A 413 -2.36 -14.15 16.88
CA GLN A 413 -2.36 -14.15 18.35
C GLN A 413 -2.41 -12.73 18.95
N TYR A 414 -1.90 -11.73 18.24
CA TYR A 414 -1.93 -10.32 18.67
C TYR A 414 -3.18 -9.57 18.18
N GLY A 415 -4.03 -10.17 17.35
CA GLY A 415 -5.27 -9.52 16.92
C GLY A 415 -6.18 -9.23 18.12
N ILE A 416 -6.65 -7.99 18.22
CA ILE A 416 -7.57 -7.57 19.29
C ILE A 416 -8.94 -8.19 19.01
N VAL A 417 -9.48 -8.93 19.98
CA VAL A 417 -10.72 -9.70 19.83
C VAL A 417 -11.93 -8.77 19.87
N ARG A 418 -12.70 -8.84 18.78
CA ARG A 418 -14.07 -8.36 18.67
C ARG A 418 -15.01 -9.57 18.60
N ALA A 419 -16.01 -9.59 19.47
CA ALA A 419 -16.90 -10.73 19.63
C ALA A 419 -18.31 -10.31 20.07
N SER A 420 -19.28 -11.15 19.72
CA SER A 420 -20.60 -11.18 20.34
C SER A 420 -20.58 -12.17 21.50
N PHE A 421 -21.25 -11.84 22.61
CA PHE A 421 -21.44 -12.75 23.75
C PHE A 421 -22.94 -13.06 23.89
N ASN A 422 -23.34 -14.32 23.99
CA ASN A 422 -24.75 -14.68 24.28
C ASN A 422 -24.91 -16.00 25.04
N ASN A 423 -26.10 -16.20 25.62
CA ASN A 423 -26.51 -17.44 26.29
C ASN A 423 -27.29 -18.41 25.37
N THR A 424 -27.70 -17.97 24.17
CA THR A 424 -28.51 -18.76 23.23
C THR A 424 -27.72 -19.76 22.36
N GLY A 425 -26.39 -19.65 22.30
CA GLY A 425 -25.54 -20.52 21.49
C GLY A 425 -25.64 -20.29 19.97
N MET A 426 -25.86 -19.04 19.55
CA MET A 426 -25.83 -18.68 18.13
C MET A 426 -24.43 -18.90 17.51
N SER A 427 -24.36 -19.16 16.21
CA SER A 427 -23.09 -19.20 15.47
C SER A 427 -22.48 -17.80 15.36
N GLY A 428 -21.17 -17.66 15.57
CA GLY A 428 -20.48 -16.36 15.49
C GLY A 428 -20.39 -15.58 16.80
N SER A 429 -20.49 -16.28 17.93
CA SER A 429 -20.43 -15.67 19.27
C SER A 429 -19.69 -16.56 20.26
N ILE A 430 -19.09 -15.94 21.27
CA ILE A 430 -18.67 -16.61 22.49
C ILE A 430 -19.93 -16.93 23.28
N ARG A 431 -20.20 -18.22 23.53
CA ARG A 431 -21.19 -18.61 24.54
C ARG A 431 -20.62 -18.26 25.91
N ALA A 432 -21.39 -17.52 26.69
CA ALA A 432 -21.00 -17.09 28.03
C ALA A 432 -22.24 -17.09 28.92
N ASP A 433 -22.50 -18.25 29.53
CA ASP A 433 -23.61 -18.40 30.48
C ASP A 433 -23.24 -17.59 31.74
N GLY A 434 -24.17 -16.77 32.25
CA GLY A 434 -23.90 -15.89 33.40
C GLY A 434 -22.93 -14.72 33.14
N LEU A 435 -22.66 -14.37 31.87
CA LEU A 435 -21.82 -13.21 31.51
C LEU A 435 -22.31 -11.92 32.20
N LYS A 436 -21.36 -11.18 32.78
CA LYS A 436 -21.48 -9.81 33.24
C LYS A 436 -20.65 -8.91 32.32
N LEU A 437 -21.24 -7.80 31.88
CA LEU A 437 -20.49 -6.67 31.37
C LEU A 437 -20.16 -5.76 32.56
N LEU A 438 -18.88 -5.45 32.72
CA LEU A 438 -18.38 -4.54 33.75
C LEU A 438 -18.06 -3.17 33.15
N TYR A 439 -18.36 -2.09 33.86
CA TYR A 439 -17.91 -0.73 33.59
C TYR A 439 -17.21 -0.17 34.83
N ASN A 440 -15.96 0.27 34.66
CA ASN A 440 -15.08 0.69 35.77
C ASN A 440 -14.99 -0.34 36.92
N GLY A 441 -15.09 -1.63 36.59
CA GLY A 441 -15.07 -2.76 37.53
C GLY A 441 -16.38 -3.04 38.28
N ASN A 442 -17.45 -2.28 38.01
CA ASN A 442 -18.80 -2.53 38.54
C ASN A 442 -19.66 -3.25 37.49
N VAL A 443 -20.58 -4.11 37.90
CA VAL A 443 -21.53 -4.75 36.97
C VAL A 443 -22.44 -3.67 36.37
N LEU A 444 -22.42 -3.55 35.04
CA LEU A 444 -23.28 -2.66 34.27
C LEU A 444 -24.49 -3.41 33.70
N ALA A 445 -24.30 -4.67 33.29
CA ALA A 445 -25.37 -5.57 32.86
C ALA A 445 -24.96 -7.03 33.07
N GLN A 446 -25.92 -7.93 33.22
CA GLN A 446 -25.70 -9.38 33.23
C GLN A 446 -26.72 -10.14 32.37
N MET A 447 -26.38 -11.34 31.92
CA MET A 447 -27.33 -12.20 31.19
C MET A 447 -28.60 -12.47 32.01
N ASP A 448 -29.72 -12.58 31.29
CA ASP A 448 -31.08 -12.73 31.82
C ASP A 448 -31.62 -11.55 32.66
N GLU A 449 -30.88 -10.43 32.72
CA GLU A 449 -31.32 -9.19 33.38
C GLU A 449 -32.40 -8.47 32.57
N ALA A 450 -33.33 -7.81 33.27
CA ALA A 450 -34.45 -7.14 32.62
C ALA A 450 -34.03 -5.82 31.97
N TYR A 451 -34.65 -5.50 30.82
CA TYR A 451 -34.49 -4.24 30.09
C TYR A 451 -34.49 -2.98 30.98
N SER A 452 -35.41 -2.91 31.95
CA SER A 452 -35.51 -1.78 32.90
C SER A 452 -34.31 -1.62 33.82
N ASP A 453 -33.67 -2.73 34.17
CA ASP A 453 -32.61 -2.78 35.17
C ASP A 453 -31.28 -2.40 34.52
N VAL A 454 -31.05 -2.85 33.28
CA VAL A 454 -29.94 -2.37 32.43
C VAL A 454 -30.06 -0.86 32.18
N ILE A 455 -31.26 -0.34 31.89
CA ILE A 455 -31.48 1.12 31.78
C ILE A 455 -31.16 1.84 33.10
N ALA A 456 -31.56 1.30 34.25
CA ALA A 456 -31.24 1.91 35.54
C ALA A 456 -29.72 1.93 35.80
N ALA A 457 -29.00 0.88 35.42
CA ALA A 457 -27.55 0.81 35.52
C ALA A 457 -26.83 1.80 34.58
N LEU A 458 -27.28 1.91 33.32
CA LEU A 458 -26.74 2.89 32.36
C LEU A 458 -26.91 4.33 32.83
N ASN A 459 -28.10 4.68 33.34
CA ASN A 459 -28.36 6.01 33.91
C ASN A 459 -27.51 6.27 35.17
N ALA A 460 -27.32 5.26 36.02
CA ALA A 460 -26.45 5.37 37.20
C ALA A 460 -24.96 5.48 36.86
N ALA A 461 -24.55 4.99 35.69
CA ALA A 461 -23.20 5.10 35.13
C ALA A 461 -22.97 6.39 34.32
N GLU A 462 -24.00 7.26 34.18
CA GLU A 462 -23.97 8.48 33.35
C GLU A 462 -23.62 8.22 31.87
N LEU A 463 -23.96 7.03 31.35
CA LEU A 463 -23.70 6.64 29.96
C LEU A 463 -24.84 7.05 29.03
N GLU A 464 -24.51 7.73 27.92
CA GLU A 464 -25.48 8.03 26.86
C GLU A 464 -25.83 6.78 26.04
N TYR A 465 -27.12 6.58 25.79
CA TYR A 465 -27.63 5.42 25.06
C TYR A 465 -28.82 5.77 24.15
N THR A 466 -29.06 4.92 23.15
CA THR A 466 -30.24 4.92 22.30
C THR A 466 -31.03 3.62 22.46
N GLU A 467 -32.35 3.69 22.26
CA GLU A 467 -33.27 2.56 22.34
C GLU A 467 -33.91 2.33 20.96
N ASP A 468 -33.95 1.08 20.48
CA ASP A 468 -34.69 0.69 19.29
C ASP A 468 -35.29 -0.72 19.45
N ASP A 469 -36.63 -0.80 19.39
CA ASP A 469 -37.48 -1.98 19.61
C ASP A 469 -37.10 -2.85 20.82
N ASN A 470 -36.20 -3.81 20.64
CA ASN A 470 -35.70 -4.74 21.66
C ASN A 470 -34.19 -4.64 21.88
N THR A 471 -33.59 -3.49 21.59
CA THR A 471 -32.15 -3.22 21.69
C THR A 471 -31.86 -1.90 22.38
N ILE A 472 -30.74 -1.87 23.11
CA ILE A 472 -30.14 -0.64 23.65
C ILE A 472 -28.73 -0.54 23.06
N THR A 473 -28.32 0.63 22.56
CA THR A 473 -26.96 0.85 22.07
C THR A 473 -26.30 2.01 22.82
N VAL A 474 -25.08 1.79 23.30
CA VAL A 474 -24.27 2.76 24.05
C VAL A 474 -23.06 3.16 23.20
N THR A 475 -22.81 4.45 23.08
CA THR A 475 -21.66 5.06 22.37
C THR A 475 -20.75 5.77 23.38
N PRO A 476 -20.00 5.05 24.23
CA PRO A 476 -19.33 5.63 25.41
C PRO A 476 -18.27 6.69 25.09
N TYR A 477 -17.78 6.73 23.85
CA TYR A 477 -16.79 7.71 23.38
C TYR A 477 -17.31 8.60 22.23
N GLY A 478 -18.62 8.59 21.97
CA GLY A 478 -19.27 9.45 20.97
C GLY A 478 -18.98 9.10 19.50
N ASP A 479 -18.45 7.91 19.23
CA ASP A 479 -18.00 7.48 17.90
C ASP A 479 -18.49 6.07 17.51
N GLU A 480 -17.80 5.45 16.56
CA GLU A 480 -18.07 4.14 15.98
C GLU A 480 -17.82 2.94 16.95
N ARG A 481 -17.35 3.20 18.17
CA ARG A 481 -17.22 2.20 19.25
C ARG A 481 -18.53 2.08 20.02
N GLN A 482 -19.20 0.93 19.88
CA GLN A 482 -20.56 0.71 20.35
C GLN A 482 -20.71 -0.59 21.14
N ILE A 483 -21.50 -0.55 22.21
CA ILE A 483 -21.98 -1.74 22.90
C ILE A 483 -23.49 -1.83 22.68
N THR A 484 -23.95 -2.89 22.03
CA THR A 484 -25.37 -3.16 21.80
C THR A 484 -25.84 -4.32 22.67
N PHE A 485 -26.86 -4.06 23.48
CA PHE A 485 -27.56 -5.01 24.32
C PHE A 485 -28.80 -5.48 23.55
N LEU A 486 -29.01 -6.78 23.41
CA LEU A 486 -30.17 -7.36 22.74
C LEU A 486 -31.04 -8.14 23.72
N PHE A 487 -32.32 -7.81 23.74
CA PHE A 487 -33.31 -8.34 24.67
C PHE A 487 -34.32 -9.23 23.96
N SER A 488 -34.76 -10.29 24.63
CA SER A 488 -35.69 -11.27 24.09
C SER A 488 -37.09 -10.66 23.98
N LYS A 489 -37.76 -10.82 22.83
CA LYS A 489 -39.08 -10.20 22.58
C LYS A 489 -40.24 -10.82 23.39
N SER A 490 -40.02 -11.94 24.10
CA SER A 490 -41.06 -12.61 24.88
C SER A 490 -41.10 -12.20 26.35
N ASP A 491 -39.96 -11.82 26.92
CA ASP A 491 -39.76 -11.60 28.36
C ASP A 491 -38.84 -10.39 28.68
N ASN A 492 -38.31 -9.70 27.67
CA ASN A 492 -37.41 -8.55 27.79
C ASN A 492 -36.15 -8.82 28.62
N ALA A 493 -35.70 -10.09 28.66
CA ALA A 493 -34.46 -10.51 29.30
C ALA A 493 -33.26 -10.32 28.35
N LEU A 494 -32.11 -9.88 28.87
CA LEU A 494 -30.87 -9.72 28.12
C LEU A 494 -30.34 -11.10 27.71
N TYR A 495 -30.21 -11.35 26.39
CA TYR A 495 -29.69 -12.62 25.88
C TYR A 495 -28.37 -12.48 25.13
N SER A 496 -28.01 -11.26 24.70
CA SER A 496 -26.77 -11.02 23.96
C SER A 496 -26.21 -9.62 24.21
N VAL A 497 -24.88 -9.53 24.33
CA VAL A 497 -24.10 -8.29 24.34
C VAL A 497 -23.16 -8.32 23.13
N TYR A 498 -23.29 -7.33 22.25
CA TYR A 498 -22.43 -7.16 21.08
C TYR A 498 -21.49 -5.99 21.28
N VAL A 499 -20.19 -6.22 21.05
CA VAL A 499 -19.16 -5.18 21.14
C VAL A 499 -18.67 -4.86 19.74
N ALA A 500 -19.05 -3.70 19.22
CA ALA A 500 -18.54 -3.17 17.96
C ALA A 500 -17.42 -2.16 18.21
N ARG A 501 -16.32 -2.31 17.47
CA ARG A 501 -15.17 -1.40 17.49
C ARG A 501 -14.79 -1.05 16.06
N TYR A 502 -15.75 -0.44 15.37
CA TYR A 502 -15.44 0.28 14.16
C TYR A 502 -14.66 1.52 14.59
N VAL A 503 -13.49 1.75 13.98
CA VAL A 503 -12.72 2.99 14.10
C VAL A 503 -12.10 3.19 12.73
N GLY A 504 -12.86 3.80 11.83
CA GLY A 504 -12.47 3.97 10.43
C GLY A 504 -12.66 2.71 9.59
N SER A 505 -12.10 2.75 8.37
CA SER A 505 -12.26 1.68 7.38
C SER A 505 -11.32 0.51 7.65
N ILE A 506 -11.81 -0.51 8.37
CA ILE A 506 -11.10 -1.77 8.58
C ILE A 506 -11.67 -2.84 7.65
N SER A 507 -10.82 -3.44 6.83
CA SER A 507 -11.22 -4.43 5.83
C SER A 507 -11.22 -5.86 6.39
N ARG A 508 -12.09 -6.73 5.85
CA ARG A 508 -12.06 -8.17 6.17
C ARG A 508 -11.03 -8.89 5.30
N PHE A 509 -10.09 -9.59 5.93
CA PHE A 509 -9.12 -10.45 5.27
C PHE A 509 -9.68 -11.87 5.09
N TYR A 510 -9.85 -12.31 3.83
CA TYR A 510 -10.50 -13.57 3.47
C TYR A 510 -9.50 -14.71 3.21
N TYR A 511 -8.75 -15.09 4.23
CA TYR A 511 -7.73 -16.16 4.17
C TYR A 511 -8.28 -17.56 3.84
N GLU A 512 -9.58 -17.83 4.08
CA GLU A 512 -10.19 -19.12 3.73
C GLU A 512 -10.17 -19.43 2.23
N GLN A 513 -9.97 -18.41 1.38
CA GLN A 513 -9.81 -18.59 -0.07
C GLN A 513 -8.39 -19.00 -0.47
N GLU A 514 -7.37 -18.76 0.37
CA GLU A 514 -5.98 -19.18 0.10
C GLU A 514 -5.85 -20.72 0.11
N ASN A 515 -6.56 -21.37 1.05
CA ASN A 515 -6.62 -22.83 1.16
C ASN A 515 -7.51 -23.52 0.12
N ALA A 516 -8.21 -22.77 -0.75
CA ALA A 516 -9.04 -23.34 -1.82
C ALA A 516 -8.27 -23.55 -3.14
N ASN A 517 -7.05 -23.01 -3.25
CA ASN A 517 -6.18 -23.09 -4.43
C ASN A 517 -4.90 -23.91 -4.19
N GLN A 518 -4.78 -24.59 -3.03
CA GLN A 518 -3.78 -25.61 -2.73
C GLN A 518 -4.38 -27.02 -2.83
#